data_AF-A0A2H3JZ97-F1
#
_entry.id   AF-A0A2H3JZ97-F1
#
_cell.length_a   1.000
_cell.length_b   1.000
_cell.length_c   1.000
_cell.angle_alpha   90.00
_cell.angle_beta   90.00
_cell.angle_gamma   90.00
#
_symmetry.space_group_name_H-M   'P 1'
#
loop_
_entity.id
_entity.type
_entity.pdbx_description
1 polymer ?
#
loop_
_entity_poly.entity_id
_entity_poly.type
_entity_poly.pdbx_seq_one_letter_code
_entity_poly.pdbx_strand_id
1 'polypeptide(L)'
;MESLLHVLRSNASLESIIICLNYSYDFDAAFPQSRSEPAHPLHLEHLVLESTTCFDHVQLLSCMVFPPTTTVEILFDKRDRSSMETTHISRHSPSLQAILLSVGEVSLTITRNSSMWTQYTRTTMRSVVPEDVLTVSWNSYTDRNLALGELGLLSYPTMHRLRINTSSALSTTEEWAILLTLLPNVVDLVLDIAPSVLVGFLSMIQEEVGIDPHLTSRRILPQLKRLEIVYPLGSYMLGDLVECFSSPSWCIAPLAALKLCVVANDSSFSPDLRDRLYQLAAEVILCCEEENTSALDIRAQVEEAMYSPMSSQVHSDSV
;
A
#
# COMPACT_ATOMS: atom_id res chain seq x y z
N MET A 1 -16.28 -9.11 25.75
CA MET A 1 -15.51 -7.86 25.90
C MET A 1 -15.19 -7.53 27.37
N GLU A 2 -16.17 -7.28 28.24
CA GLU A 2 -15.89 -6.89 29.65
C GLU A 2 -15.02 -7.88 30.44
N SER A 3 -15.18 -9.19 30.23
CA SER A 3 -14.29 -10.19 30.87
C SER A 3 -12.83 -10.03 30.45
N LEU A 4 -12.56 -9.68 29.18
CA LEU A 4 -11.21 -9.41 28.69
C LEU A 4 -10.67 -8.13 29.31
N LEU A 5 -11.46 -7.05 29.33
CA LEU A 5 -11.06 -5.80 29.98
C LEU A 5 -10.77 -5.98 31.47
N HIS A 6 -11.54 -6.80 32.17
CA HIS A 6 -11.28 -7.14 33.56
C HIS A 6 -9.91 -7.83 33.73
N VAL A 7 -9.56 -8.77 32.84
CA VAL A 7 -8.23 -9.42 32.84
C VAL A 7 -7.13 -8.39 32.59
N LEU A 8 -7.29 -7.53 31.58
CA LEU A 8 -6.28 -6.52 31.24
C LEU A 8 -6.07 -5.50 32.38
N ARG A 9 -7.16 -5.03 32.99
CA ARG A 9 -7.11 -4.11 34.15
C ARG A 9 -6.46 -4.75 35.38
N SER A 10 -6.65 -6.06 35.56
CA SER A 10 -6.11 -6.79 36.71
C SER A 10 -4.65 -7.19 36.55
N ASN A 11 -4.06 -7.03 35.36
CA ASN A 11 -2.71 -7.49 35.05
C ASN A 11 -1.89 -6.37 34.38
N ALA A 12 -1.45 -5.39 35.18
CA ALA A 12 -0.68 -4.24 34.69
C ALA A 12 0.73 -4.61 34.17
N SER A 13 1.25 -5.78 34.56
CA SER A 13 2.59 -6.26 34.19
C SER A 13 2.63 -7.07 32.88
N LEU A 14 1.56 -7.03 32.08
CA LEU A 14 1.54 -7.74 30.80
C LEU A 14 2.49 -7.05 29.80
N GLU A 15 3.48 -7.81 29.34
CA GLU A 15 4.45 -7.39 28.32
C GLU A 15 3.99 -7.76 26.91
N SER A 16 3.11 -8.75 26.77
CA SER A 16 2.62 -9.20 25.46
C SER A 16 1.16 -9.63 25.53
N ILE A 17 0.37 -9.19 24.55
CA ILE A 17 -1.05 -9.51 24.41
C ILE A 17 -1.30 -9.99 22.98
N ILE A 18 -1.91 -11.17 22.84
CA ILE A 18 -2.37 -11.72 21.57
C ILE A 18 -3.87 -11.99 21.70
N ILE A 19 -4.68 -11.33 20.87
CA ILE A 19 -6.14 -11.47 20.86
C ILE A 19 -6.58 -11.87 19.46
N CYS A 20 -7.13 -13.07 19.34
CA CYS A 20 -7.72 -13.59 18.11
C CYS A 20 -9.24 -13.71 18.28
N LEU A 21 -10.00 -12.99 17.46
CA LEU A 21 -11.46 -12.97 17.47
C LEU A 21 -12.01 -13.71 16.24
N ASN A 22 -12.63 -14.87 16.50
CA ASN A 22 -13.04 -15.80 15.44
C ASN A 22 -14.53 -15.75 15.05
N TYR A 23 -15.30 -14.74 15.48
CA TYR A 23 -16.75 -14.67 15.17
C TYR A 23 -17.25 -13.23 14.96
N SER A 24 -17.78 -12.97 13.76
CA SER A 24 -18.54 -11.76 13.42
C SER A 24 -20.01 -12.02 13.68
N TYR A 25 -20.58 -11.42 14.72
CA TYR A 25 -22.00 -11.12 14.71
C TYR A 25 -22.16 -9.77 14.02
N ASP A 26 -23.00 -9.71 12.98
CA ASP A 26 -23.49 -8.47 12.37
C ASP A 26 -24.19 -7.66 13.46
N PHE A 27 -23.43 -6.86 14.18
CA PHE A 27 -23.95 -5.96 15.18
C PHE A 27 -24.10 -4.61 14.50
N ASP A 28 -25.33 -4.30 14.10
CA ASP A 28 -25.88 -2.92 14.04
C ASP A 28 -25.89 -2.25 15.44
N ALA A 29 -25.07 -2.72 16.38
CA ALA A 29 -24.94 -2.11 17.68
C ALA A 29 -24.17 -0.81 17.50
N ALA A 30 -24.91 0.29 17.61
CA ALA A 30 -24.38 1.58 18.01
C ALA A 30 -23.21 1.36 18.98
N PHE A 31 -22.07 1.99 18.70
CA PHE A 31 -20.86 1.96 19.53
C PHE A 31 -21.27 1.80 21.00
N PRO A 32 -20.96 0.66 21.66
CA PRO A 32 -21.22 0.60 23.08
C PRO A 32 -20.39 1.73 23.67
N GLN A 33 -21.07 2.76 24.18
CA GLN A 33 -20.47 3.76 25.03
C GLN A 33 -20.05 2.99 26.28
N SER A 34 -18.90 2.30 26.23
CA SER A 34 -18.34 1.60 27.37
C SER A 34 -18.01 2.68 28.37
N ARG A 35 -18.91 2.87 29.35
CA ARG A 35 -18.73 3.77 30.49
C ARG A 35 -17.61 3.29 31.43
N SER A 36 -16.92 2.22 31.08
CA SER A 36 -15.86 1.60 31.87
C SER A 36 -14.50 2.20 31.50
N GLU A 37 -13.67 2.47 32.52
CA GLU A 37 -12.33 3.05 32.35
C GLU A 37 -11.46 2.15 31.46
N PRO A 38 -10.64 2.70 30.55
CA PRO A 38 -9.78 1.90 29.70
C PRO A 38 -8.76 1.10 30.52
N ALA A 39 -8.33 -0.06 30.00
CA ALA A 39 -7.24 -0.81 30.59
C ALA A 39 -5.90 -0.11 30.30
N HIS A 40 -5.01 -0.10 31.27
CA HIS A 40 -3.69 0.54 31.18
C HIS A 40 -2.55 -0.49 31.31
N PRO A 41 -2.29 -1.31 30.27
CA PRO A 41 -1.13 -2.21 30.26
C PRO A 41 0.14 -1.38 30.02
N LEU A 42 0.65 -0.73 31.08
CA LEU A 42 1.76 0.24 31.00
C LEU A 42 3.11 -0.38 30.61
N HIS A 43 3.24 -1.70 30.74
CA HIS A 43 4.46 -2.45 30.38
C HIS A 43 4.34 -3.19 29.05
N LEU A 44 3.30 -2.91 28.27
CA LEU A 44 3.06 -3.64 27.02
C LEU A 44 4.14 -3.36 25.98
N GLU A 45 4.84 -4.39 25.56
CA GLU A 45 5.86 -4.34 24.51
C GLU A 45 5.28 -4.80 23.17
N HIS A 46 4.38 -5.79 23.18
CA HIS A 46 3.80 -6.38 21.97
C HIS A 46 2.28 -6.52 22.06
N LEU A 47 1.57 -6.04 21.04
CA LEU A 47 0.12 -6.19 20.89
C LEU A 47 -0.19 -6.78 19.52
N VAL A 48 -0.77 -7.97 19.49
CA VAL A 48 -1.28 -8.62 18.27
C VAL A 48 -2.79 -8.69 18.35
N LEU A 49 -3.47 -8.11 17.36
CA LEU A 49 -4.92 -8.16 17.21
C LEU A 49 -5.25 -8.83 15.88
N GLU A 50 -6.06 -9.87 15.94
CA GLU A 50 -6.58 -10.57 14.77
C GLU A 50 -8.10 -10.60 14.86
N SER A 51 -8.77 -10.05 13.85
CA SER A 51 -10.22 -10.16 13.69
C SER A 51 -10.63 -10.12 12.23
N THR A 52 -11.81 -10.66 11.94
CA THR A 52 -12.48 -10.53 10.64
C THR A 52 -13.08 -9.14 10.41
N THR A 53 -13.29 -8.33 11.46
CA THR A 53 -13.96 -7.02 11.36
C THR A 53 -13.11 -5.85 11.86
N CYS A 54 -13.25 -4.68 11.24
CA CYS A 54 -12.63 -3.45 11.73
C CYS A 54 -13.27 -2.98 13.05
N PHE A 55 -14.57 -3.22 13.23
CA PHE A 55 -15.29 -2.85 14.45
C PHE A 55 -14.70 -3.48 15.71
N ASP A 56 -14.33 -4.75 15.66
CA ASP A 56 -13.70 -5.43 16.80
C ASP A 56 -12.38 -4.79 17.21
N HIS A 57 -11.55 -4.43 16.22
CA HIS A 57 -10.31 -3.72 16.44
C HIS A 57 -10.56 -2.36 17.08
N VAL A 58 -11.52 -1.60 16.56
CA VAL A 58 -11.91 -0.30 17.13
C VAL A 58 -12.39 -0.47 18.57
N GLN A 59 -13.25 -1.45 18.86
CA GLN A 59 -13.78 -1.68 20.20
C GLN A 59 -12.64 -2.02 21.18
N LEU A 60 -11.75 -2.94 20.81
CA LEU A 60 -10.62 -3.33 21.64
C LEU A 60 -9.66 -2.15 21.88
N LEU A 61 -9.22 -1.50 20.81
CA LEU A 61 -8.24 -0.42 20.88
C LEU A 61 -8.79 0.83 21.59
N SER A 62 -10.11 1.06 21.56
CA SER A 62 -10.75 2.14 22.31
C SER A 62 -10.76 1.94 23.82
N CYS A 63 -10.63 0.69 24.26
CA CYS A 63 -10.68 0.31 25.66
C CYS A 63 -9.28 0.04 26.24
N MET A 64 -8.20 0.36 25.52
CA MET A 64 -6.82 0.15 25.96
C MET A 64 -5.97 1.40 25.77
N VAL A 65 -5.12 1.68 26.75
CA VAL A 65 -4.08 2.72 26.68
C VAL A 65 -2.73 2.07 26.98
N PHE A 66 -1.92 1.94 25.94
CA PHE A 66 -0.59 1.33 25.98
C PHE A 66 0.50 2.33 25.57
N PRO A 67 1.78 2.07 25.90
CA PRO A 67 2.89 2.94 25.53
C PRO A 67 3.01 3.16 24.00
N PRO A 68 3.49 4.32 23.54
CA PRO A 68 3.75 4.55 22.11
C PRO A 68 4.96 3.76 21.58
N THR A 69 5.70 3.10 22.47
CA THR A 69 6.82 2.19 22.13
C THR A 69 6.35 0.76 21.88
N THR A 70 5.08 0.44 22.15
CA THR A 70 4.52 -0.88 21.91
C THR A 70 4.54 -1.20 20.42
N THR A 71 5.05 -2.39 20.07
CA THR A 71 4.92 -2.96 18.73
C THR A 71 3.50 -3.46 18.53
N VAL A 72 2.82 -2.98 17.50
CA VAL A 72 1.42 -3.30 17.23
C VAL A 72 1.29 -4.03 15.91
N GLU A 73 0.66 -5.20 15.95
CA GLU A 73 0.28 -5.98 14.77
C GLU A 73 -1.25 -6.06 14.69
N ILE A 74 -1.81 -5.61 13.56
CA ILE A 74 -3.27 -5.66 13.32
C ILE A 74 -3.53 -6.50 12.06
N LEU A 75 -4.32 -7.55 12.20
CA LEU A 75 -4.62 -8.50 11.14
C LEU A 75 -6.13 -8.52 10.87
N PHE A 76 -6.49 -8.16 9.65
CA PHE A 76 -7.85 -8.23 9.13
C PHE A 76 -8.02 -9.48 8.26
N ASP A 77 -8.68 -10.52 8.79
CA ASP A 77 -8.99 -11.75 8.05
C ASP A 77 -10.37 -11.65 7.39
N LYS A 78 -10.47 -10.90 6.30
CA LYS A 78 -11.77 -10.58 5.67
C LYS A 78 -12.29 -11.74 4.83
N ARG A 79 -13.20 -12.52 5.40
CA ARG A 79 -13.84 -13.67 4.74
C ARG A 79 -15.13 -13.33 3.97
N ASP A 80 -15.77 -12.19 4.23
CA ASP A 80 -17.05 -11.84 3.57
C ASP A 80 -17.28 -10.34 3.30
N ARG A 81 -18.17 -10.06 2.34
CA ARG A 81 -18.53 -8.74 1.80
C ARG A 81 -19.63 -8.08 2.63
N SER A 82 -19.29 -7.22 3.58
CA SER A 82 -20.23 -6.18 4.00
C SER A 82 -19.50 -4.85 4.24
N SER A 83 -20.20 -3.79 3.83
CA SER A 83 -19.79 -2.40 3.86
C SER A 83 -19.55 -1.94 5.29
N MET A 84 -18.30 -1.91 5.73
CA MET A 84 -17.97 -1.15 6.92
C MET A 84 -17.90 0.32 6.55
N GLU A 85 -18.79 1.12 7.13
CA GLU A 85 -18.62 2.56 7.25
C GLU A 85 -17.19 2.84 7.72
N THR A 86 -16.48 3.68 6.97
CA THR A 86 -15.08 4.03 7.17
C THR A 86 -14.89 4.73 8.51
N THR A 87 -14.77 3.95 9.58
CA THR A 87 -14.39 4.44 10.90
C THR A 87 -12.88 4.38 11.01
N HIS A 88 -12.23 5.54 11.02
CA HIS A 88 -10.78 5.60 11.21
C HIS A 88 -10.41 5.09 12.60
N ILE A 89 -9.74 3.94 12.67
CA ILE A 89 -9.40 3.25 13.93
C ILE A 89 -8.60 4.17 14.85
N SER A 90 -7.70 4.95 14.27
CA SER A 90 -6.84 5.89 14.99
C SER A 90 -7.60 6.96 15.77
N ARG A 91 -8.83 7.31 15.38
CA ARG A 91 -9.63 8.31 16.11
C ARG A 91 -10.12 7.79 17.46
N HIS A 92 -10.13 6.48 17.66
CA HIS A 92 -10.67 5.84 18.84
C HIS A 92 -9.60 5.33 19.80
N SER A 93 -8.31 5.39 19.42
CA SER A 93 -7.21 4.91 20.26
C SER A 93 -6.06 5.93 20.31
N PRO A 94 -5.92 6.67 21.42
CA PRO A 94 -4.83 7.64 21.60
C PRO A 94 -3.44 7.02 21.47
N SER A 95 -3.25 5.79 21.97
CA SER A 95 -1.98 5.08 21.88
C SER A 95 -1.61 4.73 20.43
N LEU A 96 -2.56 4.19 19.66
CA LEU A 96 -2.33 3.92 18.24
C LEU A 96 -2.12 5.23 17.46
N GLN A 97 -2.84 6.30 17.80
CA GLN A 97 -2.64 7.61 17.18
C GLN A 97 -1.22 8.14 17.42
N ALA A 98 -0.68 7.99 18.63
CA ALA A 98 0.69 8.38 18.95
C ALA A 98 1.72 7.60 18.13
N ILE A 99 1.51 6.29 17.94
CA ILE A 99 2.34 5.45 17.07
C ILE A 99 2.27 5.97 15.62
N LEU A 100 1.07 6.13 15.07
CA LEU A 100 0.87 6.59 13.69
C LEU A 100 1.47 7.98 13.41
N LEU A 101 1.49 8.87 14.41
CA LEU A 101 2.15 10.17 14.33
C LEU A 101 3.69 10.06 14.28
N SER A 102 4.27 8.96 14.76
CA SER A 102 5.72 8.72 14.71
C SER A 102 6.20 8.04 13.44
N VAL A 103 5.31 7.38 12.68
CA VAL A 103 5.66 6.62 11.49
C VAL A 103 5.93 7.56 10.30
N GLY A 104 7.21 7.69 9.95
CA GLY A 104 7.67 8.53 8.82
C GLY A 104 7.79 7.77 7.50
N GLU A 105 8.10 6.46 7.56
CA GLU A 105 8.30 5.61 6.39
C GLU A 105 7.51 4.30 6.54
N VAL A 106 6.84 3.90 5.45
CA VAL A 106 6.10 2.64 5.37
C VAL A 106 6.52 1.84 4.15
N SER A 107 6.65 0.52 4.34
CA SER A 107 6.72 -0.46 3.26
C SER A 107 5.37 -1.16 3.09
N LEU A 108 4.81 -1.08 1.89
CA LEU A 108 3.60 -1.77 1.47
C LEU A 108 4.01 -2.98 0.63
N THR A 109 3.67 -4.18 1.08
CA THR A 109 3.86 -5.43 0.34
C THR A 109 2.52 -5.98 -0.11
N ILE A 110 2.41 -6.36 -1.38
CA ILE A 110 1.20 -6.98 -1.93
C ILE A 110 1.57 -8.34 -2.50
N THR A 111 0.90 -9.38 -2.03
CA THR A 111 1.14 -10.76 -2.45
C THR A 111 -0.17 -11.39 -2.87
N ARG A 112 -0.25 -11.81 -4.14
CA ARG A 112 -1.39 -12.56 -4.66
C ARG A 112 -1.00 -14.01 -4.85
N ASN A 113 -1.84 -14.92 -4.35
CA ASN A 113 -1.80 -16.32 -4.68
C ASN A 113 -3.00 -16.63 -5.57
N SER A 114 -2.74 -16.96 -6.83
CA SER A 114 -3.74 -17.29 -7.85
C SER A 114 -3.83 -18.79 -8.12
N SER A 115 -3.47 -19.63 -7.16
CA SER A 115 -3.66 -21.08 -7.29
C SER A 115 -5.14 -21.41 -7.55
N MET A 116 -5.40 -22.44 -8.38
CA MET A 116 -6.76 -22.86 -8.77
C MET A 116 -7.70 -23.15 -7.58
N TRP A 117 -7.16 -23.36 -6.38
CA TRP A 117 -7.89 -23.77 -5.19
C TRP A 117 -8.06 -22.66 -4.14
N THR A 118 -7.16 -21.66 -4.13
CA THR A 118 -7.22 -20.53 -3.20
C THR A 118 -6.74 -19.28 -3.91
N GLN A 119 -7.69 -18.43 -4.31
CA GLN A 119 -7.43 -17.05 -4.67
C GLN A 119 -7.39 -16.24 -3.38
N TYR A 120 -6.22 -15.72 -3.01
CA TYR A 120 -6.12 -14.75 -1.92
C TYR A 120 -5.14 -13.65 -2.25
N THR A 121 -5.48 -12.44 -1.82
CA THR A 121 -4.59 -11.29 -1.81
C THR A 121 -4.25 -10.95 -0.38
N ARG A 122 -2.96 -10.90 -0.06
CA ARG A 122 -2.45 -10.37 1.19
C ARG A 122 -1.80 -9.02 0.94
N THR A 123 -2.28 -8.01 1.65
CA THR A 123 -1.67 -6.68 1.67
C THR A 123 -1.10 -6.46 3.06
N THR A 124 0.16 -6.04 3.14
CA THR A 124 0.83 -5.78 4.42
C THR A 124 1.51 -4.41 4.39
N MET A 125 1.14 -3.52 5.30
CA MET A 125 1.87 -2.29 5.59
C MET A 125 2.73 -2.49 6.82
N ARG A 126 3.99 -2.07 6.77
CA ARG A 126 4.94 -2.17 7.87
C ARG A 126 5.72 -0.86 8.02
N SER A 127 5.83 -0.36 9.24
CA SER A 127 6.66 0.81 9.52
C SER A 127 8.13 0.47 9.35
N VAL A 128 8.85 1.30 8.62
CA VAL A 128 10.30 1.21 8.45
C VAL A 128 11.01 2.18 9.39
N VAL A 129 10.40 3.34 9.63
CA VAL A 129 10.90 4.35 10.57
C VAL A 129 9.75 4.88 11.43
N PRO A 130 9.74 4.60 12.75
CA PRO A 130 10.60 3.64 13.43
C PRO A 130 10.37 2.20 12.91
N GLU A 131 11.41 1.38 12.97
CA GLU A 131 11.38 0.00 12.46
C GLU A 131 10.37 -0.83 13.27
N ASP A 132 9.47 -1.49 12.56
CA ASP A 132 8.56 -2.54 13.05
C ASP A 132 7.56 -2.19 14.15
N VAL A 133 7.50 -0.93 14.59
CA VAL A 133 6.54 -0.49 15.60
C VAL A 133 5.08 -0.72 15.18
N LEU A 134 4.76 -0.69 13.89
CA LEU A 134 3.42 -0.97 13.38
C LEU A 134 3.46 -1.88 12.16
N THR A 135 2.76 -3.01 12.25
CA THR A 135 2.46 -3.89 11.11
C THR A 135 0.96 -4.08 10.98
N VAL A 136 0.44 -3.92 9.77
CA VAL A 136 -0.99 -4.06 9.49
C VAL A 136 -1.16 -4.92 8.26
N SER A 137 -1.95 -5.98 8.37
CA SER A 137 -2.16 -6.95 7.30
C SER A 137 -3.64 -7.13 7.01
N TRP A 138 -3.97 -7.25 5.74
CA TRP A 138 -5.30 -7.57 5.25
C TRP A 138 -5.23 -8.81 4.38
N ASN A 139 -6.00 -9.83 4.73
CA ASN A 139 -6.24 -10.98 3.88
C ASN A 139 -7.59 -10.80 3.20
N SER A 140 -7.62 -10.92 1.88
CA SER A 140 -8.85 -10.93 1.10
C SER A 140 -8.92 -12.19 0.26
N TYR A 141 -10.03 -12.92 0.39
CA TYR A 141 -10.35 -14.11 -0.40
C TYR A 141 -11.32 -13.80 -1.56
N THR A 142 -11.47 -12.52 -1.90
CA THR A 142 -12.32 -12.07 -3.01
C THR A 142 -11.48 -11.34 -4.06
N ASP A 143 -11.94 -11.42 -5.30
CA ASP A 143 -11.18 -11.06 -6.50
C ASP A 143 -10.86 -9.56 -6.67
N ARG A 144 -11.34 -8.63 -5.81
CA ARG A 144 -11.17 -7.17 -6.04
C ARG A 144 -11.06 -6.28 -4.80
N ASN A 145 -10.15 -5.29 -4.89
CA ASN A 145 -10.06 -3.91 -4.36
C ASN A 145 -10.32 -3.60 -2.87
N LEU A 146 -10.99 -4.47 -2.11
CA LEU A 146 -11.44 -4.15 -0.76
C LEU A 146 -10.29 -3.91 0.22
N ALA A 147 -9.22 -4.71 0.12
CA ALA A 147 -8.05 -4.60 1.01
C ALA A 147 -7.31 -3.25 0.85
N LEU A 148 -7.34 -2.64 -0.35
CA LEU A 148 -6.69 -1.35 -0.58
C LEU A 148 -7.50 -0.19 -0.01
N GLY A 149 -8.83 -0.23 -0.12
CA GLY A 149 -9.71 0.78 0.50
C GLY A 149 -9.58 0.81 2.02
N GLU A 150 -9.29 -0.34 2.63
CA GLU A 150 -9.13 -0.48 4.08
C GLU A 150 -7.81 0.08 4.61
N LEU A 151 -6.82 0.35 3.74
CA LEU A 151 -5.62 1.10 4.13
C LEU A 151 -6.00 2.49 4.67
N GLY A 152 -7.11 3.06 4.18
CA GLY A 152 -7.66 4.34 4.62
C GLY A 152 -8.21 4.34 6.04
N LEU A 153 -8.37 3.17 6.67
CA LEU A 153 -8.78 3.06 8.08
C LEU A 153 -7.71 3.63 9.02
N LEU A 154 -6.47 3.70 8.56
CA LEU A 154 -5.35 4.27 9.29
C LEU A 154 -4.91 5.56 8.60
N SER A 155 -4.76 6.62 9.39
CA SER A 155 -4.21 7.89 8.92
C SER A 155 -2.75 7.97 9.32
N TYR A 156 -1.86 8.15 8.35
CA TYR A 156 -0.42 8.33 8.53
C TYR A 156 -0.04 9.79 8.27
N PRO A 157 -0.33 10.72 9.20
CA PRO A 157 -0.20 12.15 8.95
C PRO A 157 1.23 12.61 8.70
N THR A 158 2.23 11.95 9.29
CA THR A 158 3.66 12.30 9.21
C THR A 158 4.44 11.45 8.22
N MET A 159 3.80 10.43 7.62
CA MET A 159 4.43 9.59 6.63
C MET A 159 4.71 10.42 5.37
N HIS A 160 5.97 10.41 4.97
CA HIS A 160 6.48 11.14 3.81
C HIS A 160 7.13 10.21 2.79
N ARG A 161 7.49 8.99 3.20
CA ARG A 161 8.11 8.00 2.33
C ARG A 161 7.28 6.72 2.27
N LEU A 162 6.99 6.28 1.05
CA LEU A 162 6.27 5.05 0.76
C LEU A 162 7.14 4.16 -0.12
N ARG A 163 7.44 2.95 0.34
CA ARG A 163 7.98 1.89 -0.49
C ARG A 163 6.89 0.92 -0.85
N ILE A 164 6.77 0.58 -2.13
CA ILE A 164 5.82 -0.43 -2.62
C ILE A 164 6.62 -1.60 -3.15
N ASN A 165 6.43 -2.76 -2.54
CA ASN A 165 7.00 -4.03 -2.97
C ASN A 165 5.87 -4.93 -3.49
N THR A 166 5.88 -5.23 -4.78
CA THR A 166 4.96 -6.24 -5.31
C THR A 166 5.52 -6.93 -6.55
N SER A 167 5.56 -8.27 -6.47
CA SER A 167 5.80 -9.14 -7.62
C SER A 167 4.51 -9.53 -8.35
N SER A 168 3.36 -9.20 -7.77
CA SER A 168 2.04 -9.52 -8.31
C SER A 168 1.35 -8.28 -8.88
N ALA A 169 0.78 -8.39 -10.07
CA ALA A 169 0.09 -7.26 -10.71
C ALA A 169 -1.05 -6.74 -9.82
N LEU A 170 -0.98 -5.47 -9.41
CA LEU A 170 -2.18 -4.69 -9.16
C LEU A 170 -2.92 -4.58 -10.50
N SER A 171 -4.20 -4.91 -10.51
CA SER A 171 -4.92 -5.35 -11.71
C SER A 171 -5.42 -4.19 -12.56
N THR A 172 -5.53 -2.97 -12.01
CA THR A 172 -6.12 -1.84 -12.74
C THR A 172 -5.54 -0.48 -12.33
N THR A 173 -5.66 0.48 -13.24
CA THR A 173 -5.45 1.92 -13.00
C THR A 173 -6.21 2.42 -11.75
N GLU A 174 -7.44 1.94 -11.54
CA GLU A 174 -8.29 2.33 -10.40
C GLU A 174 -7.70 1.91 -9.05
N GLU A 175 -7.12 0.71 -8.96
CA GLU A 175 -6.49 0.20 -7.72
C GLU A 175 -5.33 1.12 -7.28
N TRP A 176 -4.51 1.53 -8.26
CA TRP A 176 -3.41 2.46 -8.04
C TRP A 176 -3.91 3.84 -7.59
N ALA A 177 -4.93 4.38 -8.26
CA ALA A 177 -5.50 5.68 -7.91
C ALA A 177 -6.10 5.69 -6.49
N ILE A 178 -6.79 4.62 -6.09
CA ILE A 178 -7.32 4.46 -4.72
C ILE A 178 -6.16 4.48 -3.72
N LEU A 179 -5.16 3.61 -3.90
CA LEU A 179 -4.03 3.49 -2.98
C LEU A 179 -3.33 4.83 -2.74
N LEU A 180 -2.99 5.54 -3.81
CA LEU A 180 -2.20 6.77 -3.72
C LEU A 180 -3.01 7.96 -3.20
N THR A 181 -4.34 7.94 -3.37
CA THR A 181 -5.21 8.97 -2.76
C THR A 181 -5.27 8.84 -1.24
N LEU A 182 -5.16 7.62 -0.72
CA LEU A 182 -5.18 7.37 0.74
C LEU A 182 -3.92 7.89 1.44
N LEU A 183 -2.87 8.18 0.67
CA LEU A 183 -1.54 8.57 1.16
C LEU A 183 -1.11 9.92 0.54
N PRO A 184 -1.87 11.01 0.79
CA PRO A 184 -1.68 12.28 0.08
C PRO A 184 -0.38 13.04 0.44
N ASN A 185 0.27 12.65 1.54
CA ASN A 185 1.47 13.31 2.07
C ASN A 185 2.78 12.67 1.57
N VAL A 186 2.71 11.69 0.67
CA VAL A 186 3.92 11.05 0.12
C VAL A 186 4.73 12.06 -0.68
N VAL A 187 5.99 12.20 -0.28
CA VAL A 187 7.01 13.04 -0.92
C VAL A 187 8.08 12.18 -1.62
N ASP A 188 8.35 10.99 -1.08
CA ASP A 188 9.34 10.04 -1.57
C ASP A 188 8.66 8.70 -1.85
N LEU A 189 8.68 8.28 -3.12
CA LEU A 189 8.08 7.04 -3.59
C LEU A 189 9.17 6.10 -4.10
N VAL A 190 9.23 4.90 -3.51
CA VAL A 190 10.11 3.82 -3.95
C VAL A 190 9.25 2.71 -4.54
N LEU A 191 9.45 2.41 -5.83
CA LEU A 191 8.77 1.36 -6.56
C LEU A 191 9.71 0.17 -6.74
N ASP A 192 9.48 -0.86 -5.96
CA ASP A 192 10.13 -2.17 -6.03
C ASP A 192 9.11 -3.18 -6.58
N ILE A 193 8.75 -2.99 -7.85
CA ILE A 193 7.63 -3.68 -8.49
C ILE A 193 8.07 -4.31 -9.80
N ALA A 194 7.45 -5.42 -10.19
CA ALA A 194 7.75 -6.07 -11.46
C ALA A 194 7.35 -5.16 -12.66
N PRO A 195 8.02 -5.29 -13.83
CA PRO A 195 7.78 -4.44 -15.00
C PRO A 195 6.32 -4.36 -15.45
N SER A 196 5.62 -5.50 -15.46
CA SER A 196 4.20 -5.57 -15.82
C SER A 196 3.31 -4.73 -14.91
N VAL A 197 3.67 -4.61 -13.62
CA VAL A 197 2.95 -3.80 -12.64
C VAL A 197 3.29 -2.32 -12.80
N LEU A 198 4.56 -2.02 -13.11
CA LEU A 198 5.01 -0.66 -13.40
C LEU A 198 4.29 -0.09 -14.64
N VAL A 199 4.04 -0.88 -15.68
CA VAL A 199 3.22 -0.45 -16.82
C VAL A 199 1.85 0.03 -16.34
N GLY A 200 1.15 -0.74 -15.51
CA GLY A 200 -0.14 -0.34 -14.95
C GLY A 200 -0.09 0.93 -14.10
N PHE A 201 1.00 1.12 -13.33
CA PHE A 201 1.24 2.37 -12.60
C PHE A 201 1.43 3.56 -13.56
N LEU A 202 2.26 3.42 -14.59
CA LEU A 202 2.51 4.48 -15.56
C LEU A 202 1.25 4.82 -16.36
N SER A 203 0.47 3.82 -16.78
CA SER A 203 -0.84 4.03 -17.43
C SER A 203 -1.79 4.83 -16.54
N MET A 204 -1.83 4.55 -15.23
CA MET A 204 -2.61 5.35 -14.28
C MET A 204 -2.17 6.80 -14.25
N ILE A 205 -0.86 7.06 -14.19
CA ILE A 205 -0.33 8.43 -14.22
C ILE A 205 -0.71 9.13 -15.53
N GLN A 206 -0.62 8.45 -16.68
CA GLN A 206 -1.01 9.00 -17.98
C GLN A 206 -2.50 9.34 -18.06
N GLU A 207 -3.37 8.44 -17.58
CA GLU A 207 -4.83 8.65 -17.57
C GLU A 207 -5.20 9.88 -16.73
N GLU A 208 -4.64 10.02 -15.53
CA GLU A 208 -4.95 11.12 -14.60
C GLU A 208 -4.38 12.45 -15.07
N VAL A 209 -3.33 12.41 -15.88
CA VAL A 209 -2.73 13.58 -16.53
C VAL A 209 -3.50 14.05 -17.76
N GLY A 210 -4.13 13.11 -18.48
CA GLY A 210 -4.88 13.37 -19.71
C GLY A 210 -6.28 13.93 -19.48
N ILE A 211 -6.79 13.88 -18.24
CA ILE A 211 -8.08 14.46 -17.87
C ILE A 211 -7.89 15.95 -17.59
N ASP A 212 -8.78 16.79 -18.11
CA ASP A 212 -8.75 18.26 -17.94
C ASP A 212 -8.47 18.63 -16.46
N PRO A 213 -7.40 19.40 -16.18
CA PRO A 213 -7.03 19.77 -14.81
C PRO A 213 -8.10 20.60 -14.09
N HIS A 214 -9.14 21.07 -14.78
CA HIS A 214 -10.32 21.72 -14.20
C HIS A 214 -11.48 20.75 -13.88
N LEU A 215 -11.45 19.52 -14.40
CA LEU A 215 -12.51 18.51 -14.23
C LEU A 215 -12.21 17.49 -13.11
N THR A 216 -10.94 17.25 -12.78
CA THR A 216 -10.56 16.31 -11.71
C THR A 216 -9.98 17.04 -10.50
N SER A 217 -10.68 16.95 -9.37
CA SER A 217 -10.25 17.42 -8.06
C SER A 217 -9.18 16.51 -7.40
N ARG A 218 -8.76 15.44 -8.07
CA ARG A 218 -8.01 14.33 -7.47
C ARG A 218 -6.57 14.30 -8.00
N ARG A 219 -5.73 15.23 -7.55
CA ARG A 219 -4.29 15.12 -7.80
C ARG A 219 -3.73 13.91 -7.05
N ILE A 220 -3.21 12.94 -7.79
CA ILE A 220 -2.48 11.81 -7.24
C ILE A 220 -1.06 12.27 -6.89
N LEU A 221 -0.62 11.95 -5.67
CA LEU A 221 0.72 12.31 -5.15
C LEU A 221 1.10 13.79 -5.35
N PRO A 222 0.28 14.74 -4.87
CA PRO A 222 0.47 16.17 -5.14
C PRO A 222 1.76 16.75 -4.55
N GLN A 223 2.44 16.03 -3.66
CA GLN A 223 3.67 16.45 -2.98
C GLN A 223 4.91 15.66 -3.42
N LEU A 224 4.79 14.79 -4.43
CA LEU A 224 5.90 13.95 -4.86
C LEU A 224 7.10 14.81 -5.29
N LYS A 225 8.26 14.50 -4.71
CA LYS A 225 9.54 15.15 -5.05
C LYS A 225 10.63 14.14 -5.39
N ARG A 226 10.53 12.91 -4.90
CA ARG A 226 11.53 11.86 -5.15
C ARG A 226 10.85 10.60 -5.65
N LEU A 227 11.39 10.06 -6.72
CA LEU A 227 10.95 8.78 -7.28
C LEU A 227 12.17 7.87 -7.42
N GLU A 228 12.07 6.67 -6.87
CA GLU A 228 13.03 5.59 -7.06
C GLU A 228 12.32 4.40 -7.72
N ILE A 229 12.88 3.89 -8.81
CA ILE A 229 12.44 2.63 -9.43
C ILE A 229 13.59 1.65 -9.32
N VAL A 230 13.37 0.61 -8.51
CA VAL A 230 14.39 -0.37 -8.14
C VAL A 230 14.62 -1.39 -9.25
N TYR A 231 13.57 -1.76 -9.99
CA TYR A 231 13.66 -2.75 -11.04
C TYR A 231 14.39 -2.20 -12.29
N PRO A 232 15.29 -2.97 -12.93
CA PRO A 232 16.00 -2.53 -14.13
C PRO A 232 15.06 -2.18 -15.29
N LEU A 233 15.19 -0.96 -15.81
CA LEU A 233 14.39 -0.46 -16.92
C LEU A 233 15.11 -0.61 -18.27
N GLY A 234 14.37 -1.09 -19.27
CA GLY A 234 14.74 -1.00 -20.67
C GLY A 234 14.39 0.36 -21.28
N SER A 235 14.92 0.64 -22.47
CA SER A 235 14.72 1.92 -23.18
C SER A 235 13.25 2.25 -23.45
N TYR A 236 12.42 1.24 -23.74
CA TYR A 236 10.98 1.42 -23.95
C TYR A 236 10.28 1.97 -22.70
N MET A 237 10.47 1.33 -21.55
CA MET A 237 9.84 1.78 -20.29
C MET A 237 10.36 3.13 -19.81
N LEU A 238 11.62 3.46 -20.12
CA LEU A 238 12.16 4.81 -19.88
C LEU A 238 11.43 5.86 -20.72
N GLY A 239 11.08 5.53 -21.97
CA GLY A 239 10.25 6.38 -22.83
C GLY A 239 8.88 6.65 -22.20
N ASP A 240 8.18 5.60 -21.76
CA ASP A 240 6.88 5.73 -21.10
C ASP A 240 6.96 6.59 -19.83
N LEU A 241 8.00 6.40 -19.02
CA LEU A 241 8.25 7.19 -17.82
C LEU A 241 8.45 8.68 -18.17
N VAL A 242 9.27 8.96 -19.17
CA VAL A 242 9.49 10.34 -19.64
C VAL A 242 8.17 10.96 -20.10
N GLU A 243 7.34 10.24 -20.85
CA GLU A 243 6.04 10.75 -21.29
C GLU A 243 5.11 11.07 -20.12
N CYS A 244 5.06 10.21 -19.09
CA CYS A 244 4.24 10.43 -17.90
C CYS A 244 4.61 11.72 -17.16
N PHE A 245 5.91 11.92 -16.90
CA PHE A 245 6.39 12.98 -16.02
C PHE A 245 6.80 14.26 -16.76
N SER A 246 6.83 14.27 -18.10
CA SER A 246 7.04 15.49 -18.90
C SER A 246 5.76 16.29 -19.16
N SER A 247 4.60 15.76 -18.77
CA SER A 247 3.31 16.38 -19.09
C SER A 247 3.06 17.66 -18.27
N PRO A 248 2.45 18.72 -18.87
CA PRO A 248 2.17 19.98 -18.20
C PRO A 248 1.45 19.88 -16.85
N SER A 249 0.63 18.84 -16.65
CA SER A 249 -0.09 18.57 -15.40
C SER A 249 0.84 18.26 -14.22
N TRP A 250 2.04 17.72 -14.49
CA TRP A 250 3.12 17.52 -13.51
C TRP A 250 4.11 18.69 -13.47
N CYS A 251 4.18 19.49 -14.54
CA CYS A 251 5.15 20.58 -14.74
C CYS A 251 4.98 21.81 -13.84
N ILE A 252 4.29 21.72 -12.69
CA ILE A 252 4.32 22.81 -11.70
C ILE A 252 5.72 22.90 -11.06
N ALA A 253 6.40 21.76 -10.91
CA ALA A 253 7.83 21.69 -10.60
C ALA A 253 8.41 20.33 -11.01
N PRO A 254 9.64 20.26 -11.53
CA PRO A 254 10.32 18.99 -11.75
C PRO A 254 10.54 18.25 -10.42
N LEU A 255 10.75 16.95 -10.49
CA LEU A 255 11.15 16.17 -9.32
C LEU A 255 12.46 16.72 -8.74
N ALA A 256 12.62 16.65 -7.43
CA ALA A 256 13.90 16.98 -6.81
C ALA A 256 14.95 15.90 -7.13
N ALA A 257 14.55 14.62 -7.10
CA ALA A 257 15.43 13.52 -7.44
C ALA A 257 14.68 12.38 -8.14
N LEU A 258 15.34 11.77 -9.12
CA LEU A 258 14.88 10.58 -9.83
C LEU A 258 16.01 9.55 -9.81
N LYS A 259 15.77 8.38 -9.21
CA LYS A 259 16.73 7.28 -9.16
C LYS A 259 16.17 6.08 -9.92
N LEU A 260 16.91 5.61 -10.91
CA LEU A 260 16.48 4.53 -11.79
C LEU A 260 17.54 3.44 -11.86
N CYS A 261 17.11 2.19 -11.76
CA CYS A 261 17.92 1.07 -12.19
C CYS A 261 17.73 0.87 -13.71
N VAL A 262 18.81 0.73 -14.49
CA VAL A 262 18.75 0.59 -15.95
C VAL A 262 19.61 -0.58 -16.44
N VAL A 263 19.10 -1.28 -17.47
CA VAL A 263 19.78 -2.44 -18.11
C VAL A 263 20.94 -2.00 -19.01
N ALA A 264 20.99 -0.73 -19.39
CA ALA A 264 22.00 -0.20 -20.29
C ALA A 264 22.72 0.99 -19.67
N ASN A 265 24.00 1.14 -19.99
CA ASN A 265 24.78 2.32 -19.64
C ASN A 265 24.14 3.58 -20.25
N ASP A 266 24.31 4.74 -19.59
CA ASP A 266 23.76 6.03 -20.04
C ASP A 266 24.12 6.36 -21.51
N SER A 267 25.31 5.94 -21.97
CA SER A 267 25.75 6.12 -23.36
C SER A 267 24.95 5.34 -24.41
N SER A 268 24.13 4.37 -23.98
CA SER A 268 23.34 3.50 -24.86
C SER A 268 21.96 4.09 -25.19
N PHE A 269 21.53 5.14 -24.49
CA PHE A 269 20.27 5.84 -24.80
C PHE A 269 20.44 6.81 -25.97
N SER A 270 19.35 7.04 -26.71
CA SER A 270 19.37 8.11 -27.71
C SER A 270 19.59 9.46 -27.01
N PRO A 271 20.32 10.42 -27.62
CA PRO A 271 20.55 11.74 -27.02
C PRO A 271 19.24 12.44 -26.63
N ASP A 272 18.19 12.29 -27.45
CA ASP A 272 16.86 12.85 -27.18
C ASP A 272 16.22 12.27 -25.91
N LEU A 273 16.22 10.93 -25.77
CA LEU A 273 15.66 10.27 -24.58
C LEU A 273 16.41 10.69 -23.32
N ARG A 274 17.75 10.77 -23.41
CA ARG A 274 18.61 11.19 -22.30
C ARG A 274 18.31 12.63 -21.89
N ASP A 275 18.29 13.55 -22.85
CA ASP A 275 18.05 14.97 -22.55
C ASP A 275 16.66 15.18 -21.91
N ARG A 276 15.63 14.47 -22.40
CA ARG A 276 14.29 14.49 -21.80
C ARG A 276 14.26 13.87 -20.41
N LEU A 277 15.00 12.78 -20.18
CA LEU A 277 15.11 12.13 -18.87
C LEU A 277 15.74 13.06 -17.82
N TYR A 278 16.84 13.73 -18.17
CA TYR A 278 17.51 14.69 -17.29
C TYR A 278 16.72 15.99 -17.07
N GLN A 279 15.66 16.23 -17.84
CA GLN A 279 14.72 17.34 -17.60
C GLN A 279 13.63 17.00 -16.58
N LEU A 280 13.40 15.72 -16.27
CA LEU A 280 12.35 15.31 -15.33
C LEU A 280 12.65 15.69 -13.87
N ALA A 281 13.93 15.76 -13.51
CA ALA A 281 14.37 16.00 -12.15
C ALA A 281 15.62 16.88 -12.07
N ALA A 282 15.80 17.58 -10.95
CA ALA A 282 17.02 18.34 -10.67
C ALA A 282 18.25 17.42 -10.50
N GLU A 283 18.03 16.23 -9.95
CA GLU A 283 19.04 15.19 -9.79
C GLU A 283 18.53 13.88 -10.41
N VAL A 284 19.28 13.32 -11.35
CA VAL A 284 19.00 12.00 -11.95
C VAL A 284 20.16 11.07 -11.66
N ILE A 285 19.86 9.94 -11.01
CA ILE A 285 20.82 8.90 -10.65
C ILE A 285 20.46 7.64 -11.44
N LEU A 286 21.36 7.20 -12.32
CA LEU A 286 21.22 5.97 -13.07
C LEU A 286 22.13 4.90 -12.46
N CYS A 287 21.53 3.88 -11.84
CA CYS A 287 22.22 2.69 -11.37
C CYS A 287 22.21 1.67 -12.50
N CYS A 288 23.39 1.31 -13.02
CA CYS A 288 23.51 0.29 -14.07
C CYS A 288 23.65 -1.08 -13.41
N GLU A 289 22.76 -2.02 -13.71
CA GLU A 289 23.04 -3.44 -13.45
C GLU A 289 23.87 -4.01 -14.60
N GLU A 290 25.00 -4.66 -14.28
CA GLU A 290 25.73 -5.44 -15.26
C GLU A 290 24.85 -6.61 -15.73
N GLU A 291 24.70 -6.77 -17.05
CA GLU A 291 23.88 -7.80 -17.72
C GLU A 291 24.11 -9.21 -17.16
N ASN A 292 23.37 -9.61 -16.13
CA ASN A 292 23.27 -11.02 -15.70
C ASN A 292 21.84 -11.58 -15.81
N THR A 293 20.89 -10.77 -16.26
CA THR A 293 19.52 -11.19 -16.56
C THR A 293 19.17 -10.70 -17.97
N SER A 294 18.89 -11.67 -18.85
CA SER A 294 18.71 -11.40 -20.27
C SER A 294 17.56 -10.41 -20.49
N ALA A 295 17.79 -9.35 -21.27
CA ALA A 295 16.74 -8.42 -21.71
C ALA A 295 15.56 -9.13 -22.44
N LEU A 296 15.76 -10.40 -22.82
CA LEU A 296 14.74 -11.30 -23.37
C LEU A 296 13.71 -11.74 -22.32
N ASP A 297 14.08 -11.92 -21.05
CA ASP A 297 13.15 -12.31 -19.98
C ASP A 297 12.19 -11.17 -19.60
N ILE A 298 12.66 -9.91 -19.61
CA ILE A 298 11.82 -8.75 -19.32
C ILE A 298 10.79 -8.56 -20.44
N ARG A 299 11.19 -8.71 -21.70
CA ARG A 299 10.28 -8.61 -22.85
C ARG A 299 9.26 -9.75 -22.87
N ALA A 300 9.69 -10.98 -22.59
CA ALA A 300 8.80 -12.13 -22.47
C ALA A 300 7.79 -11.95 -21.32
N GLN A 301 8.22 -11.42 -20.17
CA GLN A 301 7.31 -11.15 -19.03
C GLN A 301 6.32 -10.01 -19.31
N VAL A 302 6.71 -8.98 -20.07
CA VAL A 302 5.81 -7.90 -20.49
C VAL A 302 4.83 -8.38 -21.57
N GLU A 303 5.30 -9.14 -22.56
CA GLU A 303 4.43 -9.72 -23.61
C GLU A 303 3.47 -10.76 -23.01
N GLU A 304 3.91 -11.63 -22.09
CA GLU A 304 3.04 -12.60 -21.41
C GLU A 304 1.98 -11.89 -20.53
N ALA A 305 2.35 -10.80 -19.85
CA ALA A 305 1.41 -10.00 -19.05
C ALA A 305 0.41 -9.21 -19.92
N MET A 306 0.82 -8.72 -21.10
CA MET A 306 -0.05 -7.98 -22.01
C MET A 306 -0.98 -8.88 -22.82
N TYR A 307 -0.58 -10.14 -23.08
CA TYR A 307 -1.32 -11.04 -23.95
C TYR A 307 -2.05 -12.18 -23.23
N SER A 308 -1.98 -12.31 -21.90
CA SER A 308 -2.79 -13.30 -21.19
C SER A 308 -4.28 -12.91 -21.30
N PRO A 309 -5.08 -13.56 -22.18
CA PRO A 309 -6.50 -13.32 -22.19
C PRO A 309 -7.03 -13.94 -20.89
N MET A 310 -7.95 -13.26 -20.20
CA MET A 310 -8.92 -13.98 -19.39
C MET A 310 -9.52 -15.06 -20.28
N SER A 311 -9.11 -16.32 -20.11
CA SER A 311 -9.72 -17.45 -20.77
C SER A 311 -11.11 -17.63 -20.18
N SER A 312 -12.04 -16.79 -20.61
CA SER A 312 -13.47 -17.05 -20.59
C SER A 312 -13.71 -18.20 -21.56
N GLN A 313 -13.63 -19.43 -21.06
CA GLN A 313 -14.28 -20.56 -21.72
C GLN A 313 -15.79 -20.37 -21.57
N VAL A 314 -16.35 -19.69 -22.56
CA VAL A 314 -17.77 -19.77 -22.92
C VAL A 314 -18.04 -21.22 -23.33
N HIS A 315 -19.00 -21.84 -22.65
CA HIS A 315 -19.60 -23.10 -23.02
C HIS A 315 -20.04 -23.11 -24.48
N SER A 316 -19.62 -24.14 -25.20
CA SER A 316 -20.32 -24.65 -26.37
C SER A 316 -20.68 -26.10 -26.10
N ASP A 317 -21.73 -26.33 -25.31
CA ASP A 317 -22.44 -27.60 -25.35
C ASP A 317 -23.71 -27.40 -26.16
N SER A 318 -23.76 -28.16 -27.24
CA SER A 318 -24.85 -28.27 -28.18
C SER A 318 -25.83 -29.30 -27.67
N VAL A 319 -27.12 -28.94 -27.55
CA VAL A 319 -28.26 -29.85 -27.70
C VAL A 319 -29.37 -29.09 -28.43
#